data_AF-A0A437MXN1-F1
#
_entry.id   AF-A0A437MXN1-F1
#
_cell.length_a   1.000
_cell.length_b   1.000
_cell.length_c   1.000
_cell.angle_alpha   90.00
_cell.angle_beta   90.00
_cell.angle_gamma   90.00
#
_symmetry.space_group_name_H-M   'P 1'
#
loop_
_entity.id
_entity.type
_entity.pdbx_description
1 polymer ?
#
loop_
_entity_poly.entity_id
_entity_poly.type
_entity_poly.pdbx_seq_one_letter_code
_entity_poly.pdbx_strand_id
1 'polypeptide(L)'
;MDNKTLEYQAKVYMYDLGNCAKEYGFKTDDLWELSLTTADEKVLMEKKYMPLLSVKALPEMLSELGRVVKEKLIQAKTGIEKQLNPRNIPSSELVYLIAYNPKRTR
;
A
#
# COMPACT_ATOMS: atom_id res chain seq x y z
N MET A 1 -14.47 13.47 11.21
CA MET A 1 -13.35 12.52 11.13
C MET A 1 -12.13 13.30 10.65
N ASP A 2 -11.09 13.37 11.47
CA ASP A 2 -9.98 14.32 11.32
C ASP A 2 -9.08 13.98 10.13
N ASN A 3 -9.20 14.77 9.06
CA ASN A 3 -8.32 14.70 7.88
C ASN A 3 -6.82 14.72 8.24
N LYS A 4 -6.48 15.36 9.38
CA LYS A 4 -5.13 15.38 9.95
C LYS A 4 -4.58 13.99 10.28
N THR A 5 -5.43 13.07 10.71
CA THR A 5 -5.02 11.69 11.07
C THR A 5 -4.70 10.88 9.82
N LEU A 6 -5.48 11.04 8.74
CA LEU A 6 -5.25 10.34 7.48
C LEU A 6 -3.98 10.81 6.79
N GLU A 7 -3.78 12.13 6.68
CA GLU A 7 -2.56 12.68 6.09
C GLU A 7 -1.30 12.26 6.88
N TYR A 8 -1.42 12.20 8.20
CA TYR A 8 -0.34 11.71 9.06
C TYR A 8 -0.05 10.22 8.79
N GLN A 9 -1.07 9.37 8.74
CA GLN A 9 -0.91 7.95 8.41
C GLN A 9 -0.29 7.75 7.02
N ALA A 10 -0.72 8.52 6.02
CA ALA A 10 -0.12 8.49 4.70
C ALA A 10 1.36 8.87 4.73
N LYS A 11 1.72 9.93 5.48
CA LYS A 11 3.12 10.36 5.65
C LYS A 11 3.98 9.29 6.31
N VAL A 12 3.49 8.67 7.39
CA VAL A 12 4.19 7.57 8.08
C VAL A 12 4.40 6.40 7.11
N TYR A 13 3.33 5.97 6.43
CA TYR A 13 3.42 4.85 5.49
C TYR A 13 4.40 5.11 4.35
N MET A 14 4.40 6.31 3.76
CA MET A 14 5.37 6.68 2.73
C MET A 14 6.80 6.75 3.26
N TYR A 15 6.99 7.23 4.49
CA TYR A 15 8.30 7.27 5.12
C TYR A 15 8.86 5.84 5.30
N ASP A 16 8.04 4.91 5.77
CA ASP A 16 8.40 3.50 5.90
C ASP A 16 8.73 2.87 4.54
N LEU A 17 7.97 3.20 3.48
CA LEU A 17 8.25 2.76 2.12
C LEU A 17 9.61 3.27 1.61
N GLY A 18 9.92 4.54 1.88
CA GLY A 18 11.20 5.15 1.50
C GLY A 18 12.38 4.49 2.24
N ASN A 19 12.23 4.27 3.54
CA ASN A 19 13.24 3.59 4.35
C ASN A 19 13.44 2.15 3.89
N CYS A 20 12.35 1.41 3.69
CA CYS A 20 12.41 0.03 3.23
C CYS A 20 13.04 -0.07 1.83
N ALA A 21 12.65 0.80 0.90
CA ALA A 21 13.29 0.86 -0.42
C ALA A 21 14.80 1.09 -0.32
N LYS A 22 15.24 1.96 0.59
CA LYS A 22 16.66 2.23 0.86
C LYS A 22 17.37 1.03 1.49
N GLU A 23 16.77 0.39 2.50
CA GLU A 23 17.32 -0.79 3.19
C GLU A 23 17.50 -1.98 2.24
N TYR A 24 16.55 -2.19 1.34
CA TYR A 24 16.57 -3.27 0.37
C TYR A 24 17.27 -2.90 -0.96
N GLY A 25 17.85 -1.70 -1.05
CA GLY A 25 18.63 -1.26 -2.20
C GLY A 25 17.82 -1.17 -3.49
N PHE A 26 16.64 -0.55 -3.44
CA PHE A 26 15.81 -0.31 -4.62
C PHE A 26 16.54 0.61 -5.61
N LYS A 27 16.56 0.18 -6.86
CA LYS A 27 17.05 0.97 -8.00
C LYS A 27 15.93 1.80 -8.61
N THR A 28 16.26 2.68 -9.57
CA THR A 28 15.27 3.53 -10.25
C THR A 28 14.16 2.74 -10.95
N ASP A 29 14.42 1.49 -11.33
CA ASP A 29 13.47 0.59 -11.98
C ASP A 29 12.77 -0.37 -11.00
N ASP A 30 13.12 -0.35 -9.72
CA ASP A 30 12.43 -1.06 -8.63
C ASP A 30 11.26 -0.20 -8.17
N LEU A 31 10.08 -0.47 -8.71
CA LEU A 31 8.86 0.26 -8.41
C LEU A 31 8.02 -0.48 -7.37
N TRP A 32 7.43 0.28 -6.46
CA TRP A 32 6.37 -0.20 -5.59
C TRP A 32 5.08 -0.43 -6.38
N GLU A 33 4.42 -1.54 -6.14
CA GLU A 33 3.07 -1.81 -6.60
C GLU A 33 2.14 -1.82 -5.39
N LEU A 34 1.05 -1.04 -5.49
CA LEU A 34 0.06 -0.92 -4.44
C LEU A 34 -1.12 -1.84 -4.74
N SER A 35 -1.61 -2.56 -3.71
CA SER A 35 -2.84 -3.35 -3.80
C SER A 35 -3.63 -3.28 -2.50
N LEU A 36 -4.95 -3.40 -2.59
CA LEU A 36 -5.78 -3.76 -1.45
C LEU A 36 -5.84 -5.28 -1.30
N THR A 37 -5.88 -5.76 -0.06
CA THR A 37 -5.87 -7.20 0.23
C THR A 37 -6.54 -7.51 1.56
N THR A 38 -7.16 -8.69 1.68
CA THR A 38 -7.68 -9.19 2.96
C THR A 38 -6.53 -9.68 3.86
N ALA A 39 -6.83 -10.03 5.11
CA ALA A 39 -5.81 -10.56 6.02
C ALA A 39 -5.16 -11.86 5.48
N ASP A 40 -5.95 -12.76 4.90
CA ASP A 40 -5.47 -14.05 4.40
C ASP A 40 -4.60 -13.88 3.15
N GLU A 41 -5.06 -13.05 2.22
CA GLU A 41 -4.31 -12.72 1.01
C GLU A 41 -3.01 -11.98 1.34
N LYS A 42 -3.01 -11.09 2.34
CA LYS A 42 -1.80 -10.41 2.82
C LYS A 42 -0.72 -11.42 3.21
N VAL A 43 -1.08 -12.47 3.95
CA VAL A 43 -0.14 -13.53 4.36
C VAL A 43 0.43 -14.28 3.15
N LEU A 44 -0.38 -14.50 2.10
CA LEU A 44 0.10 -15.11 0.86
C LEU A 44 1.07 -14.18 0.12
N MET A 45 0.79 -12.88 0.08
CA MET A 45 1.64 -11.88 -0.55
C MET A 45 2.99 -11.73 0.18
N GLU A 46 2.99 -11.75 1.52
CA GLU A 46 4.22 -11.71 2.34
C GLU A 46 5.14 -12.91 2.09
N LYS A 47 4.56 -14.08 1.78
CA LYS A 47 5.34 -15.27 1.41
C LYS A 47 5.93 -15.18 0.01
N LYS A 48 5.30 -14.40 -0.88
CA LYS A 48 5.63 -14.33 -2.31
C LYS A 48 6.59 -13.19 -2.65
N TYR A 49 6.52 -12.06 -1.96
CA TYR A 49 7.28 -10.85 -2.29
C TYR A 49 8.08 -10.34 -1.10
N MET A 50 9.31 -9.88 -1.35
CA MET A 50 10.15 -9.25 -0.33
C MET A 50 11.01 -8.13 -0.93
N PRO A 51 10.93 -6.89 -0.42
CA PRO A 51 10.11 -6.47 0.72
C PRO A 51 8.63 -6.27 0.40
N LEU A 52 7.79 -6.41 1.42
CA LEU A 52 6.37 -6.05 1.42
C LEU A 52 6.05 -5.26 2.69
N LEU A 53 5.36 -4.13 2.53
CA LEU A 53 4.86 -3.31 3.63
C LEU A 53 3.34 -3.22 3.59
N SER A 54 2.70 -3.34 4.75
CA SER A 54 1.25 -3.31 4.87
C SER A 54 0.80 -2.29 5.91
N VAL A 55 -0.27 -1.57 5.62
CA VAL A 55 -0.98 -0.74 6.60
C VAL A 55 -2.44 -1.18 6.68
N LYS A 56 -2.94 -1.33 7.90
CA LYS A 56 -4.33 -1.71 8.18
C LYS A 56 -5.15 -0.45 8.43
N ALA A 57 -6.27 -0.30 7.75
CA ALA A 57 -7.18 0.83 7.95
C ALA A 57 -8.64 0.40 7.68
N LEU A 58 -9.59 1.25 8.09
CA LEU A 58 -11.00 1.05 7.76
C LEU A 58 -11.24 1.22 6.24
N PRO A 59 -12.21 0.51 5.64
CA PRO A 59 -12.55 0.62 4.22
C PRO A 59 -12.72 2.06 3.72
N GLU A 60 -13.42 2.90 4.48
CA GLU A 60 -13.62 4.32 4.19
C GLU A 60 -12.30 5.12 4.11
N MET A 61 -11.31 4.77 4.93
CA MET A 61 -10.00 5.42 4.96
C MET A 61 -9.05 4.86 3.91
N LEU A 62 -9.19 3.60 3.50
CA LEU A 62 -8.29 2.96 2.53
C LEU A 62 -8.37 3.59 1.14
N SER A 63 -9.56 3.99 0.70
CA SER A 63 -9.74 4.66 -0.59
C SER A 63 -8.93 5.95 -0.64
N GLU A 64 -9.05 6.75 0.42
CA GLU A 64 -8.40 8.06 0.49
C GLU A 64 -6.90 7.94 0.79
N LEU A 65 -6.50 7.04 1.71
CA LEU A 65 -5.11 6.72 1.99
C LEU A 65 -4.39 6.24 0.72
N GLY A 66 -4.98 5.28 0.01
CA GLY A 66 -4.43 4.74 -1.23
C GLY A 66 -4.28 5.82 -2.31
N ARG A 67 -5.24 6.75 -2.40
CA ARG A 67 -5.15 7.90 -3.31
C ARG A 67 -3.98 8.82 -2.94
N VAL A 68 -3.87 9.22 -1.67
CA VAL A 68 -2.81 10.12 -1.19
C VAL A 68 -1.43 9.50 -1.38
N VAL A 69 -1.27 8.21 -1.05
CA VAL A 69 -0.01 7.48 -1.21
C VAL A 69 0.33 7.37 -2.70
N LYS A 70 -0.63 7.02 -3.56
CA LYS A 70 -0.43 6.94 -5.01
C LYS A 70 0.06 8.26 -5.60
N GLU A 71 -0.57 9.37 -5.23
CA GLU A 71 -0.22 10.71 -5.74
C GLU A 71 1.20 11.15 -5.36
N LYS A 72 1.67 10.69 -4.19
CA LYS A 72 2.94 11.14 -3.62
C LYS A 72 4.09 10.16 -3.82
N LEU A 73 3.80 8.89 -4.13
CA LEU A 73 4.83 7.86 -4.29
C LEU A 73 5.41 7.94 -5.72
N ILE A 74 6.56 8.59 -5.83
CA ILE A 74 7.27 8.83 -7.10
C ILE A 74 7.63 7.51 -7.82
N GLN A 75 7.93 6.46 -7.06
CA GLN A 75 8.33 5.13 -7.57
C GLN A 75 7.18 4.13 -7.49
N ALA A 76 6.00 4.47 -8.01
CA ALA A 76 4.83 3.59 -7.98
C ALA A 76 4.42 3.12 -9.38
N LYS A 77 4.29 1.80 -9.57
CA LYS A 77 3.61 1.20 -10.71
C LYS A 77 2.13 1.07 -10.33
N THR A 78 1.27 1.96 -10.85
CA THR A 78 -0.09 2.10 -10.30
C THR A 78 -1.15 1.51 -11.23
N GLY A 79 -1.88 0.52 -10.70
CA GLY A 79 -3.12 -0.05 -11.27
C GLY A 79 -4.24 -0.18 -10.23
N ILE A 80 -4.04 0.38 -9.03
CA ILE A 80 -4.92 0.22 -7.86
C ILE A 80 -6.25 0.98 -7.97
N GLU A 81 -6.43 1.85 -8.97
CA GLU A 81 -7.60 2.75 -9.10
C GLU A 81 -8.94 2.00 -9.03
N LYS A 82 -9.01 0.83 -9.67
CA LYS A 82 -10.22 0.00 -9.63
C LYS A 82 -10.49 -0.54 -8.23
N GLN A 83 -9.46 -0.86 -7.46
CA GLN A 83 -9.57 -1.37 -6.09
C GLN A 83 -9.90 -0.25 -5.09
N LEU A 84 -9.42 0.97 -5.31
CA LEU A 84 -9.73 2.14 -4.46
C LEU A 84 -11.15 2.68 -4.62
N ASN A 85 -11.96 2.12 -5.52
CA ASN A 85 -13.37 2.49 -5.61
C ASN A 85 -14.09 1.97 -4.35
N PRO A 86 -14.74 2.83 -3.54
CA PRO A 86 -15.43 2.41 -2.32
C PRO A 86 -16.46 1.29 -2.53
N ARG A 87 -17.05 1.19 -3.74
CA ARG A 87 -17.98 0.10 -4.10
C ARG A 87 -17.32 -1.27 -4.21
N ASN A 88 -16.01 -1.29 -4.42
CA ASN A 88 -15.21 -2.50 -4.61
C ASN A 88 -14.44 -2.90 -3.34
N ILE A 89 -14.46 -2.05 -2.30
CA ILE A 89 -13.84 -2.37 -1.01
C ILE A 89 -14.89 -3.09 -0.15
N PRO A 90 -14.63 -4.32 0.30
CA PRO A 90 -15.53 -5.03 1.20
C PRO A 90 -15.82 -4.20 2.46
N SER A 91 -17.10 -3.93 2.74
CA SER A 91 -17.51 -3.11 3.88
C SER A 91 -17.51 -3.86 5.22
N SER A 92 -17.43 -5.20 5.21
CA SER A 92 -17.52 -6.03 6.41
C SER A 92 -16.17 -6.49 6.97
N GLU A 93 -15.06 -6.24 6.28
CA GLU A 93 -13.75 -6.75 6.66
C GLU A 93 -12.68 -5.67 6.69
N LEU A 94 -11.74 -5.81 7.62
CA LEU A 94 -10.56 -4.96 7.68
C LEU A 94 -9.63 -5.33 6.53
N VAL A 95 -9.48 -4.41 5.59
CA VAL A 95 -8.63 -4.56 4.42
C VAL A 95 -7.26 -3.90 4.71
N TYR A 96 -6.22 -4.41 4.08
CA TYR A 96 -4.87 -3.86 4.14
C TYR A 96 -4.55 -3.17 2.82
N LEU A 97 -3.92 -2.01 2.90
CA LEU A 97 -3.16 -1.47 1.78
C LEU A 97 -1.75 -2.04 1.87
N ILE A 98 -1.35 -2.79 0.85
CA ILE A 98 0.00 -3.32 0.72
C ILE A 98 0.77 -2.60 -0.37
N ALA A 99 2.08 -2.53 -0.18
CA ALA A 99 3.06 -2.10 -1.14
C ALA A 99 4.14 -3.17 -1.22
N TYR A 100 4.40 -3.65 -2.43
CA TYR A 100 5.39 -4.69 -2.69
C TYR A 100 6.13 -4.38 -3.99
N ASN A 101 7.31 -4.96 -4.18
CA ASN A 101 8.01 -4.84 -5.46
C ASN A 101 7.79 -6.13 -6.29
N PRO A 102 7.11 -6.06 -7.45
CA PRO A 102 6.78 -7.24 -8.24
C PRO A 102 8.00 -7.93 -8.87
N LYS A 103 9.15 -7.24 -8.97
CA LYS A 103 10.41 -7.81 -9.45
C LYS A 103 11.15 -8.60 -8.37
N ARG A 104 10.79 -8.42 -7.10
CA ARG A 104 11.49 -9.01 -5.96
C ARG A 104 10.61 -10.06 -5.30
N THR A 105 10.57 -11.22 -5.93
CA THR A 105 9.94 -12.43 -5.38
C THR A 105 10.85 -13.11 -4.37
N ARG A 106 10.25 -13.77 -3.40
CA ARG A 106 10.96 -14.55 -2.38
C ARG A 106 11.34 -15.94 -2.87
#